data_AF-B3P359-F1
#
_entry.id   AF-B3P359-F1
#
_cell.length_a   1.000
_cell.length_b   1.000
_cell.length_c   1.000
_cell.angle_alpha   90.00
_cell.angle_beta   90.00
_cell.angle_gamma   90.00
#
_symmetry.space_group_name_H-M   'P 1'
#
loop_
_entity.id
_entity.type
_entity.pdbx_description
1 polymer ?
#
loop_
_entity_poly.entity_id
_entity_poly.type
_entity_poly.pdbx_seq_one_letter_code
_entity_poly.pdbx_strand_id
1 'polypeptide(L)'
;MPEEVMVPAGDYKLVKQNRRTQEKRRKKDLPWSKRVFDIDEHKLFDRTAFAWLRITLYYLFLYCIIVGIVAFWLAILLLAIIDPKRPRWLKGPPGLSMVPNQNRSALEYFTHLVNEINPIADRIDDFLNKLNDNAIDFFSDFNQDTCWGYAAQKPTVFIKLNSVIGYQPETYDTPDDLPKEAPSSLQGTVGKLGNTPKIWLTCEVTQGPQPDMVFYPGPYFEASEKMTGVTRVVAIQMNKMPKNTEVYFFCKVWARNIPIDDEYQGTGHIKFALNMRYDADNQPRPTKKPRRERPVTEDFPVDSNERPEDLLGGLEMPPSPENEKDLLDQMGENSQKEDMTEPPS
;
A
#
# COMPACT_ATOMS: atom_id res chain seq x y z
N MET A 1 30.67 -97.48 46.56
CA MET A 1 31.19 -96.92 45.31
C MET A 1 30.67 -97.77 44.16
N PRO A 2 30.10 -97.18 43.11
CA PRO A 2 30.25 -97.68 41.77
C PRO A 2 31.29 -96.80 41.07
N GLU A 3 32.45 -97.40 40.81
CA GLU A 3 33.42 -96.92 39.84
C GLU A 3 32.83 -97.15 38.45
N GLU A 4 32.43 -96.11 37.73
CA GLU A 4 32.32 -96.18 36.28
C GLU A 4 32.29 -94.76 35.71
N VAL A 5 33.02 -94.58 34.62
CA VAL A 5 33.23 -93.33 33.86
C VAL A 5 34.34 -92.41 34.42
N MET A 6 35.57 -92.93 34.42
CA MET A 6 36.78 -92.11 34.44
C MET A 6 37.12 -91.70 32.99
N VAL A 7 36.98 -90.42 32.65
CA VAL A 7 37.39 -89.87 31.34
C VAL A 7 38.82 -89.33 31.49
N PRO A 8 39.81 -89.78 30.68
CA PRO A 8 41.16 -89.27 30.79
C PRO A 8 41.21 -87.81 30.32
N ALA A 9 41.86 -86.95 31.11
CA ALA A 9 42.10 -85.55 30.79
C ALA A 9 43.14 -85.45 29.66
N GLY A 10 42.67 -85.42 28.42
CA GLY A 10 43.47 -85.00 27.26
C GLY A 10 43.35 -83.49 27.05
N ASP A 11 44.43 -82.87 26.55
CA ASP A 11 44.46 -81.44 26.19
C ASP A 11 43.38 -81.13 25.13
N TYR A 12 42.32 -80.43 25.53
CA TYR A 12 41.31 -79.93 24.61
C TYR A 12 41.63 -78.47 24.25
N LYS A 13 41.79 -78.22 22.95
CA LYS A 13 42.02 -76.87 22.41
C LYS A 13 40.69 -76.12 22.35
N LEU A 14 40.41 -75.27 23.35
CA LEU A 14 39.27 -74.36 23.31
C LEU A 14 39.45 -73.34 22.18
N VAL A 15 38.75 -73.53 21.05
CA VAL A 15 38.62 -72.46 20.06
C VAL A 15 37.74 -71.39 20.68
N LYS A 16 38.36 -70.26 21.04
CA LYS A 16 37.68 -69.08 21.59
C LYS A 16 36.62 -68.63 20.58
N GLN A 17 35.36 -68.96 20.81
CA GLN A 17 34.26 -68.36 20.07
C GLN A 17 34.27 -66.87 20.40
N ASN A 18 34.79 -66.06 19.48
CA ASN A 18 34.61 -64.62 19.54
C ASN A 18 33.11 -64.35 19.39
N ARG A 19 32.47 -64.15 20.53
CA ARG A 19 31.13 -63.60 20.63
C ARG A 19 31.17 -62.31 19.82
N ARG A 20 30.59 -62.31 18.62
CA ARG A 20 30.32 -61.06 17.88
C ARG A 20 29.36 -60.28 18.77
N THR A 21 29.89 -59.48 19.69
CA THR A 21 29.17 -58.35 20.24
C THR A 21 28.83 -57.49 19.03
N GLN A 22 27.57 -57.55 18.59
CA GLN A 22 27.02 -56.50 17.75
C GLN A 22 27.09 -55.21 18.59
N GLU A 23 28.19 -54.49 18.51
CA GLU A 23 28.23 -53.11 18.93
C GLU A 23 27.25 -52.36 18.03
N LYS A 24 26.05 -52.08 18.55
CA LYS A 24 25.15 -51.11 17.92
C LYS A 24 25.93 -49.80 17.86
N ARG A 25 26.40 -49.42 16.66
CA ARG A 25 27.06 -48.14 16.40
C ARG A 25 26.23 -47.03 17.01
N ARG A 26 26.87 -46.08 17.69
CA ARG A 26 26.13 -44.98 18.31
C ARG A 26 25.44 -44.18 17.20
N LYS A 27 24.25 -43.63 17.48
CA LYS A 27 23.48 -42.81 16.52
C LYS A 27 24.33 -41.71 15.83
N LYS A 28 25.37 -41.22 16.52
CA LYS A 28 26.34 -40.20 16.06
C LYS A 28 27.33 -40.69 14.99
N ASP A 29 27.38 -41.99 14.73
CA ASP A 29 28.32 -42.61 13.78
C ASP A 29 27.61 -43.14 12.52
N LEU A 30 26.28 -42.95 12.43
CA LEU A 30 25.47 -43.36 11.27
C LEU A 30 25.51 -42.29 10.17
N PRO A 31 25.47 -42.69 8.88
CA PRO A 31 25.36 -41.75 7.75
C PRO A 31 24.06 -40.94 7.87
N TRP A 32 24.09 -39.68 7.41
CA TRP A 32 23.00 -38.72 7.60
C TRP A 32 21.64 -39.23 7.09
N SER A 33 21.65 -39.97 5.97
CA SER A 33 20.45 -40.55 5.36
C SER A 33 19.75 -41.53 6.31
N LYS A 34 20.51 -42.35 7.04
CA LYS A 34 19.96 -43.31 8.02
C LYS A 34 19.49 -42.64 9.32
N ARG A 35 19.92 -41.39 9.60
CA ARG A 35 19.40 -40.59 10.73
C ARG A 35 18.05 -39.94 10.42
N VAL A 36 17.84 -39.57 9.16
CA VAL A 36 16.59 -38.96 8.69
C VAL A 36 15.54 -40.01 8.41
N PHE A 37 15.94 -41.14 7.80
CA PHE A 37 15.03 -42.21 7.43
C PHE A 37 15.65 -43.57 7.70
N ASP A 38 15.08 -44.30 8.65
CA ASP A 38 15.47 -45.68 8.94
C ASP A 38 14.33 -46.62 8.56
N ILE A 39 14.48 -47.31 7.42
CA ILE A 39 13.52 -48.29 6.89
C ILE A 39 13.42 -49.50 7.84
N ASP A 40 14.55 -49.90 8.44
CA ASP A 40 14.65 -51.09 9.29
C ASP A 40 13.89 -50.91 10.61
N GLU A 41 13.87 -49.69 11.16
CA GLU A 41 13.18 -49.36 12.41
C GLU A 41 11.83 -48.64 12.20
N HIS A 42 11.40 -48.43 10.95
CA HIS A 42 10.21 -47.65 10.56
C HIS A 42 10.15 -46.26 11.24
N LYS A 43 11.29 -45.56 11.27
CA LYS A 43 11.43 -44.22 11.87
C LYS A 43 11.72 -43.16 10.82
N LEU A 44 10.96 -42.07 10.87
CA LEU A 44 11.14 -40.87 10.06
C LEU A 44 11.48 -39.72 11.02
N PHE A 45 12.63 -39.08 10.85
CA PHE A 45 13.16 -38.05 11.76
C PHE A 45 13.15 -38.48 13.24
N ASP A 46 13.74 -39.63 13.53
CA ASP A 46 13.89 -40.24 14.87
C ASP A 46 12.57 -40.56 15.61
N ARG A 47 11.41 -40.48 14.94
CA ARG A 47 10.10 -40.82 15.51
C ARG A 47 9.38 -41.85 14.64
N THR A 48 8.56 -42.69 15.27
CA THR A 48 7.71 -43.64 14.57
C THR A 48 6.56 -42.90 13.88
N ALA A 49 6.02 -43.45 12.78
CA ALA A 49 4.88 -42.87 12.07
C ALA A 49 3.67 -42.62 13.01
N PHE A 50 3.49 -43.48 14.01
CA PHE A 50 2.43 -43.33 15.02
C PHE A 50 2.69 -42.17 15.99
N ALA A 51 3.95 -41.88 16.34
CA ALA A 51 4.29 -40.71 17.13
C ALA A 51 4.04 -39.42 16.33
N TRP A 52 4.40 -39.40 15.04
CA TRP A 52 4.06 -38.30 14.13
C TRP A 52 2.55 -38.07 14.04
N LEU A 53 1.76 -39.13 13.83
CA LEU A 53 0.30 -39.04 13.76
C LEU A 53 -0.32 -38.46 15.04
N ARG A 54 0.20 -38.85 16.21
CA ARG A 54 -0.24 -38.28 17.50
C ARG A 54 0.04 -36.79 17.60
N ILE A 55 1.23 -36.36 17.18
CA ILE A 55 1.64 -34.94 17.21
C ILE A 55 0.83 -34.13 16.21
N THR A 56 0.66 -34.62 14.99
CA THR A 56 -0.11 -33.92 13.95
C THR A 56 -1.57 -33.80 14.35
N LEU A 57 -2.16 -34.83 14.95
CA LEU A 57 -3.55 -34.78 15.44
C LEU A 57 -3.69 -33.80 16.60
N TYR A 58 -2.73 -33.78 17.53
CA TYR A 58 -2.68 -32.80 18.61
C TYR A 58 -2.65 -31.36 18.08
N TYR A 59 -1.74 -31.04 17.15
CA TYR A 59 -1.65 -29.71 16.58
C TYR A 59 -2.86 -29.36 15.72
N LEU A 60 -3.41 -30.31 14.94
CA LEU A 60 -4.62 -30.09 14.16
C LEU A 60 -5.78 -29.68 15.09
N PHE A 61 -6.00 -30.43 16.17
CA PHE A 61 -7.02 -30.12 17.16
C PHE A 61 -6.78 -28.76 17.84
N LEU A 62 -5.54 -28.50 18.25
CA LEU A 62 -5.16 -27.23 18.87
C LEU A 62 -5.40 -26.03 17.92
N TYR A 63 -5.00 -26.14 16.65
CA TYR A 63 -5.23 -25.08 15.67
C TYR A 63 -6.71 -24.92 15.33
N CYS A 64 -7.49 -26.01 15.28
CA CYS A 64 -8.94 -25.91 15.14
C CYS A 64 -9.58 -25.11 16.29
N ILE A 65 -9.13 -25.32 17.53
CA ILE A 65 -9.60 -24.52 18.68
C ILE A 65 -9.18 -23.05 18.53
N ILE A 66 -7.92 -22.79 18.17
CA ILE A 66 -7.42 -21.41 17.97
C ILE A 66 -8.23 -20.69 16.89
N VAL A 67 -8.46 -21.33 15.74
CA VAL A 67 -9.29 -20.76 14.66
C VAL A 67 -10.72 -20.53 15.13
N GLY A 68 -11.28 -21.44 15.91
CA GLY A 68 -12.60 -21.27 16.52
C GLY A 68 -12.68 -20.05 17.44
N ILE A 69 -11.68 -19.86 18.30
CA ILE A 69 -11.59 -18.69 19.20
C ILE A 69 -11.44 -17.40 18.38
N VAL A 70 -10.56 -17.37 17.39
CA VAL A 70 -10.36 -16.20 16.53
C VAL A 70 -11.62 -15.89 15.74
N ALA A 71 -12.28 -16.89 15.16
CA ALA A 71 -13.54 -16.71 14.43
C ALA A 71 -14.65 -16.19 15.34
N PHE A 72 -14.73 -16.68 16.58
CA PHE A 72 -15.66 -16.17 17.59
C PHE A 72 -15.42 -14.69 17.91
N TRP A 73 -14.17 -14.29 18.15
CA TRP A 73 -13.83 -12.89 18.40
C TRP A 73 -14.07 -11.99 17.17
N LEU A 74 -13.75 -12.47 15.96
CA LEU A 74 -14.05 -11.75 14.72
C LEU A 74 -15.55 -11.61 14.49
N ALA A 75 -16.35 -12.64 14.80
CA ALA A 75 -17.80 -12.58 14.71
C ALA A 75 -18.39 -11.55 15.67
N ILE A 76 -17.93 -11.50 16.92
CA ILE A 76 -18.33 -10.46 17.88
C ILE A 76 -17.93 -9.07 17.34
N LEU A 77 -16.71 -8.92 16.84
CA LEU A 77 -16.23 -7.65 16.29
C LEU A 77 -17.07 -7.17 15.10
N LEU A 78 -17.42 -8.05 14.18
CA LEU A 78 -18.19 -7.70 12.98
C LEU A 78 -19.69 -7.53 13.26
N LEU A 79 -20.27 -8.27 14.20
CA LEU A 79 -21.72 -8.26 14.47
C LEU A 79 -22.14 -7.31 15.59
N ALA A 80 -21.35 -7.21 16.67
CA ALA A 80 -21.71 -6.42 17.85
C ALA A 80 -21.02 -5.06 17.89
N ILE A 81 -19.81 -4.95 17.32
CA ILE A 81 -18.95 -3.77 17.49
C ILE A 81 -18.97 -2.85 16.25
N ILE A 82 -19.09 -3.41 15.04
CA ILE A 82 -19.07 -2.66 13.78
C ILE A 82 -20.50 -2.54 13.22
N ASP A 83 -21.04 -1.32 13.21
CA ASP A 83 -22.29 -1.01 12.51
C ASP A 83 -22.12 -1.23 10.99
N PRO A 84 -23.00 -1.98 10.31
CA PRO A 84 -22.87 -2.24 8.87
C PRO A 84 -23.15 -1.02 7.99
N LYS A 85 -23.79 0.01 8.53
CA LYS A 85 -24.25 1.19 7.77
C LYS A 85 -23.34 2.41 7.89
N ARG A 86 -22.51 2.50 8.93
CA ARG A 86 -21.68 3.67 9.19
C ARG A 86 -20.35 3.28 9.84
N PRO A 87 -19.22 3.84 9.39
CA PRO A 87 -17.95 3.63 10.07
C PRO A 87 -17.95 4.36 11.42
N ARG A 88 -17.29 3.77 12.43
CA ARG A 88 -17.13 4.41 13.74
C ARG A 88 -16.17 5.60 13.70
N TRP A 89 -15.12 5.51 12.89
CA TRP A 89 -14.19 6.59 12.66
C TRP A 89 -14.50 7.24 11.32
N LEU A 90 -14.99 8.47 11.40
CA LEU A 90 -15.28 9.27 10.22
C LEU A 90 -13.97 9.81 9.65
N LYS A 91 -13.89 9.84 8.32
CA LYS A 91 -12.84 10.58 7.64
C LYS A 91 -13.09 12.08 7.88
N GLY A 92 -12.02 12.85 7.89
CA GLY A 92 -12.09 14.31 7.87
C GLY A 92 -12.75 14.84 6.58
N PRO A 93 -12.58 16.14 6.29
CA PRO A 93 -13.25 16.81 5.20
C PRO A 93 -13.00 16.13 3.83
N PRO A 94 -13.94 16.25 2.89
CA PRO A 94 -13.86 15.62 1.60
C PRO A 94 -12.70 16.20 0.79
N GLY A 95 -11.93 15.31 0.16
CA GLY A 95 -10.86 15.71 -0.74
C GLY A 95 -11.32 15.91 -2.18
N LEU A 96 -10.48 16.53 -2.99
CA LEU A 96 -10.70 16.74 -4.43
C LEU A 96 -9.94 15.73 -5.28
N SER A 97 -10.51 15.42 -6.43
CA SER A 97 -9.90 14.56 -7.45
C SER A 97 -10.30 15.03 -8.83
N MET A 98 -9.46 14.76 -9.84
CA MET A 98 -9.78 15.03 -11.24
C MET A 98 -10.03 13.73 -12.00
N VAL A 99 -10.86 13.80 -13.03
CA VAL A 99 -11.09 12.75 -14.02
C VAL A 99 -10.98 13.39 -15.40
N PRO A 100 -10.17 12.86 -16.32
CA PRO A 100 -9.46 11.59 -16.28
C PRO A 100 -8.17 11.66 -15.44
N ASN A 101 -7.96 10.71 -14.53
CA ASN A 101 -6.69 10.56 -13.82
C ASN A 101 -5.82 9.54 -14.54
N GLN A 102 -4.70 9.97 -15.14
CA GLN A 102 -3.75 9.10 -15.85
C GLN A 102 -2.49 8.80 -15.03
N ASN A 103 -2.63 8.24 -13.82
CA ASN A 103 -1.51 7.87 -12.91
C ASN A 103 -0.47 8.98 -12.66
N ARG A 104 -0.75 10.20 -13.12
CA ARG A 104 0.08 11.38 -13.15
C ARG A 104 -0.86 12.57 -12.99
N SER A 105 -0.40 13.58 -12.27
CA SER A 105 -1.08 14.88 -12.20
C SER A 105 -0.97 15.65 -13.52
N ALA A 106 -0.35 15.09 -14.57
CA ALA A 106 -0.22 15.70 -15.89
C ALA A 106 -0.93 14.81 -16.94
N LEU A 107 -1.85 15.41 -17.70
CA LEU A 107 -2.56 14.79 -18.81
C LEU A 107 -1.93 15.28 -20.12
N GLU A 108 -1.30 14.37 -20.86
CA GLU A 108 -0.69 14.65 -22.16
C GLU A 108 -1.34 13.76 -23.22
N TYR A 109 -1.77 14.35 -24.32
CA TYR A 109 -2.38 13.61 -25.42
C TYR A 109 -2.13 14.30 -26.75
N PHE A 110 -2.07 13.51 -27.82
CA PHE A 110 -2.01 14.01 -29.19
C PHE A 110 -3.42 14.14 -29.78
N THR A 111 -3.73 15.31 -30.35
CA THR A 111 -5.07 15.59 -30.90
C THR A 111 -5.45 14.73 -32.11
N HIS A 112 -4.46 14.22 -32.86
CA HIS A 112 -4.69 13.41 -34.06
C HIS A 112 -4.72 11.91 -33.77
N LEU A 113 -4.28 11.49 -32.58
CA LEU A 113 -4.08 10.08 -32.27
C LEU A 113 -5.28 9.57 -31.47
N VAL A 114 -6.26 9.04 -32.19
CA VAL A 114 -7.51 8.48 -31.61
C VAL A 114 -7.22 7.41 -30.56
N ASN A 115 -6.14 6.64 -30.73
CA ASN A 115 -5.70 5.62 -29.78
C ASN A 115 -5.33 6.18 -28.39
N GLU A 116 -4.94 7.45 -28.28
CA GLU A 116 -4.67 8.09 -26.98
C GLU A 116 -5.91 8.79 -26.42
N ILE A 117 -6.82 9.25 -27.28
CA ILE A 117 -8.05 9.95 -26.90
C ILE A 117 -9.11 8.98 -26.38
N ASN A 118 -9.32 7.85 -27.06
CA ASN A 118 -10.31 6.86 -26.66
C ASN A 118 -10.16 6.37 -25.21
N PRO A 119 -8.97 5.95 -24.72
CA PRO A 119 -8.83 5.52 -23.33
C PRO A 119 -9.03 6.67 -22.32
N ILE A 120 -8.96 7.93 -22.75
CA ILE A 120 -9.35 9.08 -21.93
C ILE A 120 -10.88 9.15 -21.85
N ALA A 121 -11.56 9.09 -22.99
CA ALA A 121 -13.01 9.11 -23.07
C ALA A 121 -13.63 7.94 -22.31
N ASP A 122 -13.13 6.72 -22.53
CA ASP A 122 -13.61 5.51 -21.85
C ASP A 122 -13.52 5.64 -20.32
N ARG A 123 -12.44 6.25 -19.79
CA ARG A 123 -12.31 6.48 -18.34
C ARG A 123 -13.31 7.49 -17.80
N ILE A 124 -13.66 8.49 -18.61
CA ILE A 124 -14.68 9.47 -18.24
C ILE A 124 -16.05 8.78 -18.25
N ASP A 125 -16.35 8.00 -19.28
CA ASP A 125 -17.61 7.27 -19.40
C ASP A 125 -17.78 6.24 -18.28
N ASP A 126 -16.76 5.44 -17.98
CA ASP A 126 -16.73 4.52 -16.84
C ASP A 126 -16.96 5.24 -15.51
N PHE A 127 -16.38 6.43 -15.37
CA PHE A 127 -16.55 7.26 -14.18
C PHE A 127 -17.99 7.77 -14.04
N LEU A 128 -18.57 8.29 -15.13
CA LEU A 128 -19.94 8.81 -15.13
C LEU A 128 -20.97 7.69 -14.96
N ASN A 129 -20.75 6.52 -15.56
CA ASN A 129 -21.58 5.33 -15.35
C ASN A 129 -21.63 4.90 -13.88
N LYS A 130 -20.50 5.00 -13.17
CA LYS A 130 -20.41 4.66 -11.74
C LYS A 130 -21.13 5.66 -10.82
N LEU A 131 -21.49 6.84 -11.32
CA LEU A 131 -22.12 7.87 -10.48
C LEU A 131 -23.57 7.56 -10.09
N ASN A 132 -24.25 6.60 -10.75
CA ASN A 132 -25.64 6.21 -10.47
C ASN A 132 -26.58 7.43 -10.33
N ASP A 133 -26.95 8.07 -11.45
CA ASP A 133 -27.98 9.14 -11.55
C ASP A 133 -28.18 9.60 -13.02
N ASN A 134 -28.02 8.70 -14.00
CA ASN A 134 -27.97 9.06 -15.43
C ASN A 134 -27.01 10.24 -15.72
N ALA A 135 -25.83 10.22 -15.07
CA ALA A 135 -24.86 11.31 -15.14
C ALA A 135 -24.40 11.57 -16.58
N ILE A 136 -24.34 10.54 -17.43
CA ILE A 136 -24.00 10.69 -18.84
C ILE A 136 -25.00 11.61 -19.54
N ASP A 137 -26.30 11.38 -19.35
CA ASP A 137 -27.34 12.20 -19.97
C ASP A 137 -27.23 13.66 -19.50
N PHE A 138 -27.02 13.88 -18.20
CA PHE A 138 -26.85 15.22 -17.63
C PHE A 138 -25.65 15.98 -18.23
N PHE A 139 -24.51 15.32 -18.41
CA PHE A 139 -23.33 15.96 -18.99
C PHE A 139 -23.33 15.95 -20.53
N SER A 140 -24.19 15.16 -21.17
CA SER A 140 -24.38 15.17 -22.63
C SER A 140 -25.00 16.48 -23.13
N ASP A 141 -25.81 17.14 -22.32
CA ASP A 141 -26.35 18.48 -22.59
C ASP A 141 -25.24 19.53 -22.74
N PHE A 142 -24.11 19.32 -22.05
CA PHE A 142 -22.97 20.21 -22.10
C PHE A 142 -22.01 19.89 -23.24
N ASN A 143 -21.76 18.61 -23.49
CA ASN A 143 -20.90 18.17 -24.58
C ASN A 143 -21.51 16.97 -25.30
N GLN A 144 -21.91 17.19 -26.55
CA GLN A 144 -22.52 16.16 -27.41
C GLN A 144 -21.48 15.25 -28.08
N ASP A 145 -20.18 15.54 -27.92
CA ASP A 145 -19.10 14.74 -28.49
C ASP A 145 -18.89 13.46 -27.68
N THR A 146 -18.68 12.33 -28.37
CA THR A 146 -18.33 11.03 -27.73
C THR A 146 -16.96 11.04 -27.04
N CYS A 147 -16.08 11.94 -27.45
CA CYS A 147 -14.71 12.05 -26.93
C CYS A 147 -14.54 13.24 -25.97
N TRP A 148 -15.62 13.74 -25.35
CA TRP A 148 -15.58 14.82 -24.35
C TRP A 148 -14.73 16.04 -24.77
N GLY A 149 -14.77 16.40 -26.06
CA GLY A 149 -14.07 17.55 -26.64
C GLY A 149 -12.56 17.40 -26.84
N TYR A 150 -11.96 16.26 -26.49
CA TYR A 150 -10.52 16.00 -26.69
C TYR A 150 -10.13 15.97 -28.18
N ALA A 151 -10.97 15.36 -29.02
CA ALA A 151 -10.78 15.39 -30.48
C ALA A 151 -11.02 16.80 -31.07
N ALA A 152 -11.96 17.55 -30.49
CA ALA A 152 -12.33 18.90 -30.94
C ALA A 152 -11.40 20.01 -30.42
N GLN A 153 -10.27 19.67 -29.77
CA GLN A 153 -9.32 20.64 -29.16
C GLN A 153 -9.95 21.50 -28.05
N LYS A 154 -10.99 20.98 -27.41
CA LYS A 154 -11.70 21.59 -26.28
C LYS A 154 -11.86 20.55 -25.16
N PRO A 155 -10.74 20.09 -24.56
CA PRO A 155 -10.79 19.01 -23.59
C PRO A 155 -11.66 19.40 -22.38
N THR A 156 -12.50 18.44 -21.97
CA THR A 156 -13.30 18.56 -20.74
C THR A 156 -12.66 17.72 -19.65
N VAL A 157 -12.42 18.34 -18.49
CA VAL A 157 -11.95 17.68 -17.27
C VAL A 157 -13.04 17.77 -16.22
N PHE A 158 -13.25 16.68 -15.50
CA PHE A 158 -14.23 16.60 -14.42
C PHE A 158 -13.51 16.72 -13.08
N ILE A 159 -13.95 17.66 -12.25
CA ILE A 159 -13.51 17.75 -10.86
C ILE A 159 -14.57 17.08 -10.00
N LYS A 160 -14.10 16.13 -9.19
CA LYS A 160 -14.93 15.33 -8.31
C LYS A 160 -14.56 15.59 -6.86
N LEU A 161 -15.57 15.93 -6.07
CA LEU A 161 -15.49 15.95 -4.62
C LEU A 161 -15.70 14.52 -4.07
N ASN A 162 -14.81 14.07 -3.19
CA ASN A 162 -14.91 12.73 -2.61
C ASN A 162 -16.06 12.65 -1.60
N SER A 163 -16.90 11.63 -1.71
CA SER A 163 -18.01 11.42 -0.79
C SER A 163 -17.48 10.92 0.57
N VAL A 164 -17.90 11.59 1.63
CA VAL A 164 -17.62 11.23 3.03
C VAL A 164 -18.95 11.02 3.75
N ILE A 165 -19.13 9.85 4.37
CA ILE A 165 -20.37 9.50 5.07
C ILE A 165 -20.54 10.42 6.27
N GLY A 166 -21.72 11.03 6.42
CA GLY A 166 -22.05 11.91 7.56
C GLY A 166 -21.42 13.31 7.50
N TYR A 167 -20.78 13.66 6.38
CA TYR A 167 -20.25 15.00 6.18
C TYR A 167 -21.37 15.97 5.79
N GLN A 168 -21.53 17.03 6.58
CA GLN A 168 -22.45 18.13 6.29
C GLN A 168 -21.64 19.36 5.87
N PRO A 169 -21.82 19.90 4.66
CA PRO A 169 -21.08 21.07 4.20
C PRO A 169 -21.52 22.35 4.91
N GLU A 170 -20.55 23.17 5.30
CA GLU A 170 -20.81 24.53 5.77
C GLU A 170 -20.41 25.50 4.66
N THR A 171 -21.41 26.12 4.04
CA THR A 171 -21.24 26.91 2.82
C THR A 171 -21.07 28.40 3.12
N TYR A 172 -20.59 29.13 2.12
CA TYR A 172 -20.55 30.59 2.13
C TYR A 172 -21.73 31.10 1.32
N ASP A 173 -22.74 31.64 2.00
CA ASP A 173 -24.00 32.04 1.35
C ASP A 173 -23.96 33.53 0.93
N THR A 174 -23.23 34.37 1.68
CA THR A 174 -23.03 35.79 1.36
C THR A 174 -21.60 36.08 0.90
N PRO A 175 -21.38 37.10 0.06
CA PRO A 175 -20.04 37.48 -0.37
C PRO A 175 -19.17 38.01 0.78
N ASP A 176 -19.77 38.54 1.84
CA ASP A 176 -19.08 39.05 3.03
C ASP A 176 -18.52 37.93 3.92
N ASP A 177 -19.12 36.73 3.84
CA ASP A 177 -18.66 35.55 4.58
C ASP A 177 -17.39 34.94 3.97
N LEU A 178 -17.03 35.34 2.75
CA LEU A 178 -15.96 34.73 1.98
C LEU A 178 -14.58 35.15 2.54
N PRO A 179 -13.60 34.23 2.63
CA PRO A 179 -12.27 34.57 3.11
C PRO A 179 -11.56 35.61 2.22
N LYS A 180 -10.64 36.37 2.81
CA LYS A 180 -9.89 37.42 2.10
C LYS A 180 -8.99 36.88 0.99
N GLU A 181 -8.58 35.61 1.07
CA GLU A 181 -7.79 34.96 0.02
C GLU A 181 -8.63 34.57 -1.21
N ALA A 182 -9.96 34.67 -1.13
CA ALA A 182 -10.82 34.30 -2.25
C ALA A 182 -10.76 35.34 -3.37
N PRO A 183 -10.80 34.90 -4.65
CA PRO A 183 -10.72 35.81 -5.77
C PRO A 183 -11.99 36.66 -5.92
N SER A 184 -11.82 37.89 -6.42
CA SER A 184 -12.94 38.83 -6.65
C SER A 184 -13.99 38.29 -7.62
N SER A 185 -13.59 37.44 -8.58
CA SER A 185 -14.53 36.76 -9.47
C SER A 185 -15.52 35.87 -8.72
N LEU A 186 -15.11 35.27 -7.60
CA LEU A 186 -15.97 34.39 -6.82
C LEU A 186 -17.04 35.19 -6.08
N GLN A 187 -16.71 36.34 -5.50
CA GLN A 187 -17.68 37.20 -4.81
C GLN A 187 -18.85 37.59 -5.72
N GLY A 188 -18.56 37.90 -6.99
CA GLY A 188 -19.60 38.19 -7.99
C GLY A 188 -20.50 36.99 -8.30
N THR A 189 -19.96 35.77 -8.29
CA THR A 189 -20.74 34.55 -8.50
C THR A 189 -21.57 34.19 -7.28
N VAL A 190 -21.03 34.33 -6.07
CA VAL A 190 -21.74 34.14 -4.80
C VAL A 190 -22.92 35.10 -4.71
N GLY A 191 -22.72 36.39 -5.02
CA GLY A 191 -23.81 37.37 -5.01
C GLY A 191 -24.93 37.08 -6.01
N LYS A 192 -24.66 36.38 -7.12
CA LYS A 192 -25.68 35.99 -8.12
C LYS A 192 -26.39 34.68 -7.79
N LEU A 193 -25.68 33.73 -7.18
CA LEU A 193 -26.10 32.33 -7.12
C LEU A 193 -26.16 31.75 -5.70
N GLY A 194 -25.87 32.55 -4.67
CA GLY A 194 -25.76 32.16 -3.25
C GLY A 194 -27.09 31.93 -2.52
N ASN A 195 -28.22 31.94 -3.22
CA ASN A 195 -29.54 31.70 -2.61
C ASN A 195 -29.74 30.27 -2.08
N THR A 196 -28.82 29.36 -2.40
CA THR A 196 -28.88 27.95 -1.99
C THR A 196 -27.50 27.54 -1.50
N PRO A 197 -27.42 26.61 -0.52
CA PRO A 197 -26.14 26.19 0.02
C PRO A 197 -25.33 25.51 -1.10
N LYS A 198 -24.17 26.09 -1.39
CA LYS A 198 -23.27 25.63 -2.45
C LYS A 198 -21.84 25.64 -1.96
N ILE A 199 -21.09 24.61 -2.34
CA ILE A 199 -19.64 24.59 -2.18
C ILE A 199 -19.04 25.21 -3.42
N TRP A 200 -18.25 26.27 -3.27
CA TRP A 200 -17.73 27.00 -4.42
C TRP A 200 -16.43 26.40 -4.94
N LEU A 201 -16.23 26.44 -6.25
CA LEU A 201 -15.04 25.98 -6.93
C LEU A 201 -14.42 27.15 -7.70
N THR A 202 -13.13 27.38 -7.49
CA THR A 202 -12.33 28.30 -8.29
C THR A 202 -11.26 27.50 -9.00
N CYS A 203 -11.01 27.77 -10.28
CA CYS A 203 -9.81 27.27 -10.94
C CYS A 203 -9.01 28.39 -11.60
N GLU A 204 -7.72 28.42 -11.31
CA GLU A 204 -6.77 29.41 -11.79
C GLU A 204 -5.60 28.72 -12.51
N VAL A 205 -4.96 29.42 -13.43
CA VAL A 205 -3.75 28.93 -14.10
C VAL A 205 -2.54 29.46 -13.37
N THR A 206 -1.71 28.56 -12.85
CA THR A 206 -0.45 28.93 -12.18
C THR A 206 0.68 29.16 -13.19
N GLN A 207 0.73 28.36 -14.26
CA GLN A 207 1.77 28.45 -15.28
C GLN A 207 1.17 28.18 -16.67
N GLY A 208 1.60 28.96 -17.67
CA GLY A 208 1.11 28.87 -19.05
C GLY A 208 0.03 29.91 -19.38
N PRO A 209 -0.39 29.98 -20.65
CA PRO A 209 -1.44 30.91 -21.08
C PRO A 209 -2.81 30.43 -20.59
N GLN A 210 -3.63 31.36 -20.11
CA GLN A 210 -4.95 31.07 -19.55
C GLN A 210 -5.96 30.77 -20.67
N PRO A 211 -6.53 29.55 -20.74
CA PRO A 211 -7.61 29.25 -21.67
C PRO A 211 -8.96 29.77 -21.14
N ASP A 212 -9.94 29.85 -22.03
CA ASP A 212 -11.32 30.23 -21.68
C ASP A 212 -12.00 29.02 -21.00
N MET A 213 -12.09 29.02 -19.66
CA MET A 213 -12.68 27.91 -18.89
C MET A 213 -14.20 28.08 -18.73
N VAL A 214 -14.97 27.09 -19.15
CA VAL A 214 -16.43 27.04 -18.98
C VAL A 214 -16.79 25.93 -18.00
N PHE A 215 -17.54 26.27 -16.96
CA PHE A 215 -17.96 25.36 -15.91
C PHE A 215 -19.41 24.92 -16.12
N TYR A 216 -19.70 23.63 -15.90
CA TYR A 216 -21.05 23.08 -15.98
C TYR A 216 -21.33 22.12 -14.80
N PRO A 217 -22.49 22.22 -14.11
CA PRO A 217 -23.57 23.20 -14.30
C PRO A 217 -23.22 24.63 -13.86
N GLY A 218 -22.11 24.77 -13.14
CA GLY A 218 -21.48 26.05 -12.80
C GLY A 218 -20.26 25.82 -11.91
N PRO A 219 -19.58 26.88 -11.44
CA PRO A 219 -18.38 26.78 -10.61
C PRO A 219 -18.73 26.47 -9.14
N TYR A 220 -19.56 25.44 -8.91
CA TYR A 220 -20.02 25.04 -7.58
C TYR A 220 -20.46 23.58 -7.55
N PHE A 221 -20.41 22.98 -6.37
CA PHE A 221 -21.09 21.73 -6.04
C PHE A 221 -22.34 22.05 -5.23
N GLU A 222 -23.44 21.38 -5.53
CA GLU A 222 -24.67 21.55 -4.76
C GLU A 222 -24.54 20.87 -3.40
N ALA A 223 -24.72 21.64 -2.32
CA ALA A 223 -24.63 21.11 -0.98
C ALA A 223 -25.91 20.35 -0.64
N SER A 224 -25.81 19.01 -0.63
CA SER A 224 -26.87 18.12 -0.18
C SER A 224 -26.35 17.24 0.95
N GLU A 225 -27.22 16.84 1.87
CA GLU A 225 -26.86 16.02 3.05
C GLU A 225 -26.16 14.70 2.68
N LYS A 226 -26.45 14.15 1.51
CA LYS A 226 -25.85 12.88 1.05
C LYS A 226 -24.77 13.04 -0.03
N MET A 227 -24.66 14.20 -0.69
CA MET A 227 -23.76 14.45 -1.84
C MET A 227 -23.53 13.23 -2.75
N THR A 228 -24.63 12.66 -3.24
CA THR A 228 -24.60 11.48 -4.11
C THR A 228 -24.63 11.87 -5.58
N GLY A 229 -24.03 11.01 -6.40
CA GLY A 229 -24.10 11.08 -7.86
C GLY A 229 -23.52 12.34 -8.48
N VAL A 230 -24.33 13.07 -9.24
CA VAL A 230 -23.91 14.19 -10.10
C VAL A 230 -23.55 15.44 -9.30
N THR A 231 -24.20 15.67 -8.15
CA THR A 231 -24.02 16.88 -7.31
C THR A 231 -22.58 17.13 -6.84
N ARG A 232 -21.76 16.09 -6.77
CA ARG A 232 -20.35 16.13 -6.37
C ARG A 232 -19.37 16.26 -7.54
N VAL A 233 -19.85 16.49 -8.76
CA VAL A 233 -19.02 16.58 -9.96
C VAL A 233 -19.30 17.88 -10.70
N VAL A 234 -18.23 18.55 -11.12
CA VAL A 234 -18.28 19.73 -11.98
C VAL A 234 -17.43 19.46 -13.21
N ALA A 235 -17.99 19.71 -14.40
CA ALA A 235 -17.25 19.64 -15.65
C ALA A 235 -16.62 21.00 -15.96
N ILE A 236 -15.37 20.98 -16.40
CA ILE A 236 -14.62 22.16 -16.84
C ILE A 236 -14.18 21.91 -18.28
N GLN A 237 -14.78 22.64 -19.22
CA GLN A 237 -14.36 22.64 -20.61
C GLN A 237 -13.41 23.80 -20.86
N MET A 238 -12.27 23.49 -21.48
CA MET A 238 -11.26 24.49 -21.79
C MET A 238 -11.39 24.89 -23.26
N ASN A 239 -12.01 26.03 -23.51
CA ASN A 239 -12.09 26.62 -24.84
C ASN A 239 -10.75 27.29 -25.19
N LYS A 240 -10.31 27.12 -26.45
CA LYS A 240 -9.06 27.69 -26.98
C LYS A 240 -7.82 27.28 -26.19
N MET A 241 -7.65 25.98 -25.93
CA MET A 241 -6.45 25.49 -25.27
C MET A 241 -5.19 25.78 -26.12
N PRO A 242 -4.08 26.27 -25.53
CA PRO A 242 -2.82 26.46 -26.25
C PRO A 242 -2.28 25.11 -26.77
N LYS A 243 -1.77 25.13 -28.01
CA LYS A 243 -1.15 23.95 -28.64
C LYS A 243 0.31 23.81 -28.17
N ASN A 244 0.76 22.58 -27.99
CA ASN A 244 2.14 22.20 -27.65
C ASN A 244 2.72 22.86 -26.39
N THR A 245 1.85 23.32 -25.49
CA THR A 245 2.24 24.02 -24.27
C THR A 245 1.62 23.30 -23.08
N GLU A 246 2.42 23.10 -22.03
CA GLU A 246 1.94 22.56 -20.77
C GLU A 246 1.34 23.70 -19.93
N VAL A 247 0.09 23.53 -19.51
CA VAL A 247 -0.65 24.50 -18.69
C VAL A 247 -0.92 23.87 -17.33
N TYR A 248 -0.56 24.58 -16.26
CA TYR A 248 -0.76 24.12 -14.88
C TYR A 248 -1.98 24.79 -14.29
N PHE A 249 -2.97 23.98 -13.94
CA PHE A 249 -4.21 24.36 -13.30
C PHE A 249 -4.14 24.13 -11.81
N PHE A 250 -4.67 25.09 -11.07
CA PHE A 250 -4.82 25.05 -9.64
C PHE A 250 -6.26 25.36 -9.30
N CYS A 251 -7.00 24.32 -8.91
CA CYS A 251 -8.39 24.48 -8.52
C CYS A 251 -8.53 24.34 -7.00
N LYS A 252 -9.23 25.30 -6.40
CA LYS A 252 -9.52 25.41 -4.97
C LYS A 252 -11.01 25.30 -4.72
N VAL A 253 -11.37 24.69 -3.60
CA VAL A 253 -12.75 24.60 -3.13
C VAL A 253 -12.92 25.37 -1.85
N TRP A 254 -14.01 26.13 -1.77
CA TRP A 254 -14.33 27.02 -0.67
C TRP A 254 -15.58 26.53 0.05
N ALA A 255 -15.38 26.11 1.30
CA ALA A 255 -16.40 25.86 2.30
C ALA A 255 -15.78 26.09 3.68
N ARG A 256 -16.57 26.51 4.68
CA ARG A 256 -16.06 26.83 6.02
C ARG A 256 -15.39 25.65 6.72
N ASN A 257 -15.85 24.45 6.39
CA ASN A 257 -15.38 23.19 6.97
C ASN A 257 -14.42 22.39 6.07
N ILE A 258 -13.95 22.97 4.97
CA ILE A 258 -12.91 22.37 4.13
C ILE A 258 -11.63 23.20 4.29
N PRO A 259 -10.64 22.70 5.05
CA PRO A 259 -9.35 23.35 5.12
C PRO A 259 -8.66 23.23 3.78
N ILE A 260 -8.12 24.36 3.33
CA ILE A 260 -7.25 24.42 2.16
C ILE A 260 -5.83 24.38 2.70
N ASP A 261 -5.18 23.23 2.57
CA ASP A 261 -3.78 23.05 2.92
C ASP A 261 -2.98 23.00 1.62
N ASP A 262 -1.95 23.84 1.46
CA ASP A 262 -1.14 23.93 0.25
C ASP A 262 -0.02 22.87 0.18
N GLU A 263 0.28 22.19 1.30
CA GLU A 263 1.37 21.21 1.41
C GLU A 263 1.00 19.86 0.78
N TYR A 264 -0.22 19.37 1.04
CA TYR A 264 -0.69 18.08 0.54
C TYR A 264 -1.77 18.25 -0.55
N GLN A 265 -1.57 17.61 -1.70
CA GLN A 265 -2.59 17.60 -2.76
C GLN A 265 -3.83 16.83 -2.33
N GLY A 266 -5.00 17.37 -2.63
CA GLY A 266 -6.29 16.70 -2.40
C GLY A 266 -7.05 17.20 -1.18
N THR A 267 -6.47 18.03 -0.31
CA THR A 267 -7.15 18.71 0.81
C THR A 267 -7.53 20.13 0.41
N GLY A 268 -8.78 20.32 -0.01
CA GLY A 268 -9.31 21.64 -0.40
C GLY A 268 -8.80 22.19 -1.73
N HIS A 269 -7.72 21.64 -2.30
CA HIS A 269 -7.21 22.03 -3.61
C HIS A 269 -6.71 20.84 -4.43
N ILE A 270 -6.61 21.05 -5.74
CA ILE A 270 -6.02 20.11 -6.70
C ILE A 270 -5.14 20.86 -7.70
N LYS A 271 -3.95 20.32 -7.96
CA LYS A 271 -3.00 20.81 -8.97
C LYS A 271 -2.89 19.76 -10.06
N PHE A 272 -3.08 20.16 -11.31
CA PHE A 272 -2.88 19.28 -12.45
C PHE A 272 -2.36 20.05 -13.65
N ALA A 273 -1.62 19.36 -14.52
CA ALA A 273 -1.12 19.89 -15.77
C ALA A 273 -1.88 19.28 -16.95
N LEU A 274 -2.11 20.07 -17.99
CA LEU A 274 -2.70 19.60 -19.24
C LEU A 274 -1.80 20.05 -20.39
N ASN A 275 -1.46 19.12 -21.26
CA ASN A 275 -0.63 19.36 -22.43
C ASN A 275 -1.29 18.78 -23.67
N MET A 276 -1.80 19.67 -24.53
CA MET A 276 -2.38 19.31 -25.80
C MET A 276 -1.31 19.36 -26.88
N ARG A 277 -0.82 18.18 -27.29
CA ARG A 277 0.19 18.08 -28.34
C ARG A 277 -0.46 18.08 -29.72
N TYR A 278 0.07 18.93 -30.59
CA TYR A 278 -0.35 19.11 -31.97
C TYR A 278 0.88 19.02 -32.88
N ASP A 279 1.01 17.93 -33.64
CA ASP A 279 2.08 17.80 -34.63
C ASP A 279 1.69 18.67 -35.85
N ALA A 280 2.49 19.68 -36.17
CA ALA A 280 2.15 20.66 -37.20
C ALA A 280 2.39 20.18 -38.64
N ASP A 281 3.05 19.04 -38.84
CA ASP A 281 3.21 18.40 -40.15
C ASP A 281 3.76 16.98 -39.99
N ASN A 282 3.56 16.13 -41.01
CA ASN A 282 4.04 14.75 -41.14
C ASN A 282 5.57 14.59 -40.97
N GLN A 283 6.11 14.77 -39.77
CA GLN A 283 7.38 14.17 -39.40
C GLN A 283 7.09 12.78 -38.82
N PRO A 284 7.53 11.69 -39.49
CA PRO A 284 7.45 10.38 -38.88
C PRO A 284 8.23 10.44 -37.57
N ARG A 285 7.54 10.18 -36.45
CA ARG A 285 8.20 10.03 -35.15
C ARG A 285 9.35 9.04 -35.34
N PRO A 286 10.55 9.29 -34.77
CA PRO A 286 11.48 8.21 -34.60
C PRO A 286 10.73 7.14 -33.82
N THR A 287 10.52 5.99 -34.45
CA THR A 287 10.04 4.79 -33.78
C THR A 287 10.83 4.69 -32.48
N LYS A 288 10.13 4.57 -31.34
CA LYS A 288 10.78 4.15 -30.10
C LYS A 288 11.51 2.85 -30.46
N LYS A 289 12.83 2.95 -30.69
CA LYS A 289 13.65 1.77 -30.88
C LYS A 289 13.37 0.90 -29.67
N PRO A 290 12.98 -0.37 -29.83
CA PRO A 290 13.10 -1.30 -28.72
C PRO A 290 14.53 -1.15 -28.23
N ARG A 291 14.66 -0.80 -26.93
CA ARG A 291 15.95 -0.57 -26.29
C ARG A 291 16.82 -1.77 -26.64
N ARG A 292 17.86 -1.56 -27.45
CA ARG A 292 18.91 -2.55 -27.70
C ARG A 292 19.32 -3.08 -26.35
N GLU A 293 19.15 -4.38 -26.14
CA GLU A 293 19.86 -5.10 -25.09
C GLU A 293 21.34 -4.71 -25.23
N ARG A 294 21.92 -4.23 -24.13
CA ARG A 294 23.33 -3.83 -24.12
C ARG A 294 24.16 -5.09 -24.44
N PRO A 295 25.16 -5.01 -25.32
CA PRO A 295 26.06 -6.13 -25.53
C PRO A 295 26.82 -6.40 -24.24
N VAL A 296 26.85 -7.68 -23.87
CA VAL A 296 27.76 -8.23 -22.87
C VAL A 296 29.18 -8.03 -23.40
N THR A 297 30.00 -7.26 -22.69
CA THR A 297 31.46 -7.37 -22.81
C THR A 297 32.13 -6.96 -21.50
N GLU A 298 32.63 -7.99 -20.84
CA GLU A 298 33.91 -8.12 -20.10
C GLU A 298 34.36 -7.04 -19.10
N ASP A 299 34.43 -7.52 -17.85
CA ASP A 299 35.56 -7.47 -16.91
C ASP A 299 36.17 -6.12 -16.54
N PHE A 300 35.75 -5.64 -15.35
CA PHE A 300 36.58 -4.86 -14.45
C PHE A 300 36.93 -5.70 -13.21
N PRO A 301 38.09 -5.46 -12.57
CA PRO A 301 38.68 -6.40 -11.61
C PRO A 301 37.86 -6.44 -10.32
N VAL A 302 37.66 -7.66 -9.81
CA VAL A 302 37.07 -7.93 -8.49
C VAL A 302 38.13 -7.61 -7.43
N ASP A 303 37.88 -6.60 -6.60
CA ASP A 303 38.54 -6.45 -5.31
C ASP A 303 37.87 -7.42 -4.32
N SER A 304 38.65 -8.33 -3.75
CA SER A 304 38.16 -9.57 -3.16
C SER A 304 37.98 -9.49 -1.64
N ASN A 305 37.28 -8.47 -1.12
CA ASN A 305 37.19 -8.30 0.34
C ASN A 305 35.89 -7.71 0.91
N GLU A 306 34.73 -7.94 0.30
CA GLU A 306 33.45 -7.62 0.93
C GLU A 306 32.50 -8.82 0.95
N ARG A 307 32.00 -9.15 2.15
CA ARG A 307 31.05 -10.25 2.39
C ARG A 307 29.63 -9.80 2.04
N PRO A 308 28.72 -10.70 1.61
CA PRO A 308 27.42 -10.34 1.04
C PRO A 308 26.37 -9.80 2.04
N GLU A 309 26.79 -9.41 3.25
CA GLU A 309 25.92 -9.13 4.38
C GLU A 309 25.67 -7.63 4.58
N ASP A 310 26.44 -6.77 3.90
CA ASP A 310 26.42 -5.30 4.10
C ASP A 310 25.55 -4.52 3.09
N LEU A 311 24.80 -5.20 2.23
CA LEU A 311 23.95 -4.59 1.18
C LEU A 311 22.46 -4.47 1.54
N LEU A 312 22.06 -4.76 2.77
CA LEU A 312 20.69 -4.60 3.27
C LEU A 312 20.69 -3.67 4.48
N GLY A 313 20.04 -2.51 4.34
CA GLY A 313 19.92 -1.51 5.40
C GLY A 313 19.42 -2.12 6.71
N GLY A 314 20.28 -2.08 7.73
CA GLY A 314 20.03 -2.66 9.04
C GLY A 314 18.95 -1.91 9.81
N LEU A 315 17.95 -2.65 10.30
CA LEU A 315 17.16 -2.26 11.47
C LEU A 315 18.00 -2.64 12.69
N GLU A 316 18.55 -1.66 13.41
CA GLU A 316 19.24 -1.90 14.68
C GLU A 316 18.25 -2.46 15.72
N MET A 317 18.54 -3.65 16.22
CA MET A 317 17.89 -4.18 17.42
C MET A 317 18.63 -3.67 18.67
N PRO A 318 17.93 -3.46 19.80
CA PRO A 318 18.59 -3.10 21.05
C PRO A 318 19.51 -4.25 21.53
N PRO A 319 20.58 -3.93 22.27
CA PRO A 319 21.55 -4.92 22.72
C PRO A 319 20.93 -5.95 23.67
N SER A 320 21.43 -7.18 23.60
CA SER A 320 21.03 -8.30 24.45
C SER A 320 21.41 -8.03 25.92
N PRO A 321 20.61 -8.48 26.92
CA PRO A 321 20.95 -8.27 28.32
C PRO A 321 22.26 -8.98 28.72
N GLU A 322 23.05 -8.32 29.56
CA GLU A 322 24.34 -8.81 30.05
C GLU A 322 24.21 -10.12 30.83
N ASN A 323 25.25 -10.95 30.72
CA ASN A 323 25.31 -12.31 31.23
C ASN A 323 25.48 -12.28 32.76
N GLU A 324 24.57 -12.95 33.48
CA GLU A 324 24.46 -12.93 34.96
C GLU A 324 25.73 -13.41 35.70
N LYS A 325 26.70 -14.00 34.99
CA LYS A 325 27.99 -14.44 35.52
C LYS A 325 28.99 -13.30 35.72
N ASP A 326 28.92 -12.24 34.91
CA ASP A 326 29.88 -11.13 34.96
C ASP A 326 29.56 -10.16 36.12
N LEU A 327 28.30 -10.12 36.59
CA LEU A 327 27.87 -9.33 37.75
C LEU A 327 28.33 -9.93 39.09
N LEU A 328 28.48 -11.25 39.18
CA LEU A 328 28.92 -11.93 40.40
C LEU A 328 30.43 -11.75 40.66
N ASP A 329 31.24 -11.66 39.59
CA ASP A 329 32.67 -11.40 39.72
C ASP A 329 32.98 -9.94 40.11
N GLN A 330 32.15 -8.96 39.67
CA GLN A 330 32.31 -7.56 40.10
C GLN A 330 31.91 -7.30 41.57
N MET A 331 30.97 -8.07 42.13
CA MET A 331 30.59 -7.93 43.54
C MET A 331 31.60 -8.58 44.51
N GLY A 332 32.43 -9.51 44.04
CA GLY A 332 33.46 -10.17 44.85
C GLY A 332 34.72 -9.34 45.10
N GLU A 333 35.06 -8.41 44.20
CA GLU A 333 36.28 -7.59 44.31
C GLU A 333 36.14 -6.36 45.23
N ASN A 334 34.91 -5.96 45.59
CA ASN A 334 34.67 -4.70 46.31
C ASN A 334 34.56 -4.84 47.85
N SER A 335 34.78 -6.03 48.42
CA SER A 335 34.64 -6.28 49.87
C SER A 335 35.95 -6.20 50.69
N GLN A 336 37.03 -5.61 50.17
CA GLN A 336 38.32 -5.55 50.89
C GLN A 336 38.84 -4.15 51.25
N LYS A 337 38.02 -3.09 51.17
CA LYS A 337 38.43 -1.76 51.65
C LYS A 337 37.30 -1.02 52.35
N GLU A 338 37.05 -1.35 53.61
CA GLU A 338 36.53 -0.36 54.56
C GLU A 338 37.47 -0.27 55.75
N ASP A 339 37.97 0.95 55.94
CA ASP A 339 38.91 1.38 56.97
C ASP A 339 38.13 1.67 58.27
N MET A 340 38.66 1.22 59.41
CA MET A 340 38.01 1.41 60.71
C MET A 340 38.06 2.87 61.13
N THR A 341 36.95 3.43 61.62
CA THR A 341 37.00 4.64 62.46
C THR A 341 36.04 4.52 63.64
N GLU A 342 36.61 4.62 64.83
CA GLU A 342 35.93 4.63 66.14
C GLU A 342 35.06 5.88 66.36
N PRO A 343 34.10 5.83 67.30
CA PRO A 343 33.13 6.89 67.54
C PRO A 343 33.60 7.87 68.63
N PRO A 344 33.17 9.14 68.59
CA PRO A 344 33.14 9.96 69.78
C PRO A 344 31.71 10.15 70.32
N SER A 345 31.52 9.63 71.53
CA SER A 345 30.77 10.12 72.71
C SER A 345 29.42 10.81 72.53
#